data_AF-A0A7V9HWI4-F1
#
_entry.id   AF-A0A7V9HWI4-F1
#
_cell.length_a   1.000
_cell.length_b   1.000
_cell.length_c   1.000
_cell.angle_alpha   90.00
_cell.angle_beta   90.00
_cell.angle_gamma   90.00
#
_symmetry.space_group_name_H-M   'P 1'
#
loop_
_entity.id
_entity.type
_entity.pdbx_description
1 polymer ?
#
loop_
_entity_poly.entity_id
_entity_poly.type
_entity_poly.pdbx_seq_one_letter_code
_entity_poly.pdbx_strand_id
1 'polypeptide(L)' 'GVPVLAMACSLNYFDMYRAANLPLNLTQAQRDFFGSHTYERIDKPGSAPVHTEWEEMLEKP' A
#
# COMPACT_ATOMS: atom_id res chain seq x y z
N GLY A 1 -7.18 -29.94 -3.51
CA GLY A 1 -8.21 -28.88 -3.36
C GLY A 1 -9.02 -28.78 -4.63
N VAL A 2 -10.27 -28.30 -4.54
CA VAL A 2 -11.15 -28.04 -5.70
C VAL A 2 -11.02 -26.57 -6.09
N PRO A 3 -10.79 -26.22 -7.37
CA PRO A 3 -10.70 -24.83 -7.78
C PRO A 3 -12.06 -24.14 -7.69
N VAL A 4 -12.10 -22.97 -7.04
CA VAL A 4 -13.31 -22.16 -6.84
C VAL A 4 -13.08 -20.71 -7.26
N LEU A 5 -12.49 -20.52 -8.43
CA LEU A 5 -11.94 -19.23 -8.89
C LEU A 5 -12.95 -18.07 -8.80
N ALA A 6 -14.14 -18.23 -9.38
CA ALA A 6 -15.16 -17.18 -9.39
C ALA A 6 -15.61 -16.82 -7.96
N MET A 7 -15.89 -17.83 -7.13
CA MET A 7 -16.31 -17.63 -5.75
C MET A 7 -15.22 -16.94 -4.92
N ALA A 8 -13.96 -17.37 -5.06
CA ALA A 8 -12.82 -16.78 -4.36
C ALA A 8 -12.61 -15.32 -4.78
N CYS A 9 -12.69 -15.01 -6.08
CA CYS A 9 -12.59 -13.63 -6.57
C CYS A 9 -13.74 -12.75 -6.05
N SER A 10 -14.98 -13.23 -6.07
CA SER A 10 -16.13 -12.50 -5.55
C SER A 10 -16.00 -12.22 -4.05
N LEU A 11 -15.57 -13.21 -3.26
CA LEU A 11 -15.35 -13.02 -1.83
C LEU A 11 -14.21 -12.04 -1.56
N ASN A 12 -13.07 -12.19 -2.25
CA ASN A 12 -11.94 -11.27 -2.11
C ASN A 12 -12.32 -9.84 -2.44
N TYR A 13 -13.10 -9.62 -3.51
CA TYR A 13 -13.58 -8.29 -3.89
C TYR A 13 -14.48 -7.69 -2.80
N PHE A 14 -15.46 -8.47 -2.30
CA PHE A 14 -16.32 -8.02 -1.22
C PHE A 14 -15.52 -7.67 0.04
N ASP A 15 -14.56 -8.50 0.40
CA ASP A 15 -13.69 -8.32 1.55
C ASP A 15 -12.82 -7.06 1.44
N MET A 16 -12.27 -6.81 0.25
CA MET A 16 -11.50 -5.60 -0.04
C MET A 16 -12.39 -4.35 -0.01
N TYR A 17 -13.60 -4.42 -0.56
CA TYR A 17 -14.50 -3.27 -0.64
C TYR A 17 -14.92 -2.75 0.73
N ARG A 18 -15.16 -3.65 1.69
CA ARG A 18 -15.55 -3.30 3.07
C ARG A 18 -14.37 -2.95 3.99
N ALA A 19 -13.12 -3.14 3.54
CA ALA A 19 -11.95 -2.85 4.34
C ALA A 19 -11.66 -1.35 4.33
N ALA A 20 -11.68 -0.71 5.51
CA ALA A 20 -11.33 0.70 5.64
C ALA A 20 -9.86 1.00 5.27
N ASN A 21 -8.97 0.02 5.48
CA ASN A 21 -7.56 0.11 5.14
C ASN A 21 -7.12 -1.15 4.38
N LEU A 22 -6.51 -0.94 3.22
CA LEU A 22 -5.95 -2.01 2.40
C LEU A 22 -4.42 -2.01 2.50
N PRO A 23 -3.74 -3.14 2.24
CA PRO A 23 -2.29 -3.23 2.21
C PRO A 23 -1.62 -2.45 1.06
N LEU A 24 -2.36 -1.61 0.34
CA LEU A 24 -1.86 -0.76 -0.75
C LEU A 24 -0.79 0.25 -0.25
N ASN A 25 -0.78 0.57 1.04
CA ASN A 25 0.25 1.39 1.68
C ASN A 25 1.67 0.82 1.48
N LEU A 26 1.84 -0.51 1.54
CA LEU A 26 3.13 -1.15 1.29
C LEU A 26 3.55 -1.02 -0.17
N THR A 27 2.60 -1.15 -1.11
CA THR A 27 2.89 -0.92 -2.53
C THR A 27 3.28 0.54 -2.79
N GLN A 28 2.64 1.50 -2.13
CA GLN A 28 3.07 2.91 -2.21
C GLN A 28 4.48 3.10 -1.66
N ALA A 29 4.79 2.52 -0.50
CA ALA A 29 6.14 2.54 0.07
C ALA A 29 7.18 1.92 -0.88
N GLN A 30 6.87 0.79 -1.53
CA GLN A 30 7.74 0.16 -2.53
C GLN A 30 7.96 1.06 -3.76
N ARG A 31 6.89 1.68 -4.29
CA ARG A 31 7.00 2.61 -5.42
C ARG A 31 7.87 3.81 -5.08
N ASP A 32 7.75 4.32 -3.86
CA ASP A 32 8.58 5.42 -3.36
C ASP A 32 10.04 4.98 -3.17
N PHE A 33 10.26 3.81 -2.57
CA PHE A 33 11.59 3.24 -2.33
C PHE A 33 12.37 3.03 -3.64
N PHE A 34 11.78 2.35 -4.63
CA PHE A 34 12.50 1.97 -5.85
C PHE A 34 12.46 3.03 -6.96
N GLY A 35 11.65 4.08 -6.82
CA GLY A 35 11.41 4.99 -7.94
C GLY A 35 10.97 6.40 -7.57
N SER A 36 11.12 6.81 -6.32
CA SER A 36 10.80 8.16 -5.83
C SER A 36 9.41 8.65 -6.23
N HIS A 37 8.44 7.73 -6.32
CA HIS A 37 7.10 8.03 -6.79
C HIS A 37 6.25 8.83 -5.81
N THR A 38 6.75 9.10 -4.60
CA THR A 38 6.04 9.74 -3.49
C THR A 38 4.79 8.98 -3.04
N TYR A 39 4.26 9.34 -1.87
CA TYR A 39 2.97 8.86 -1.39
C TYR A 39 2.27 9.88 -0.49
N GLU A 40 0.99 9.69 -0.23
CA GLU A 40 0.20 10.54 0.66
C GLU A 40 0.14 9.98 2.09
N ARG A 41 0.08 10.88 3.07
CA ARG A 41 0.01 10.54 4.48
C ARG A 41 -1.43 10.62 5.00
N ILE A 42 -1.90 9.53 5.60
CA ILE A 42 -3.24 9.47 6.20
C ILE A 42 -3.41 10.38 7.42
N ASP A 43 -2.32 10.70 8.12
CA ASP A 43 -2.33 11.60 9.29
C ASP A 43 -2.25 13.09 8.89
N LYS A 44 -2.00 13.38 7.62
CA LYS A 44 -1.92 14.74 7.07
C LYS A 44 -2.74 14.84 5.78
N PRO A 45 -4.07 14.66 5.84
CA PRO A 45 -4.91 14.74 4.66
C PRO A 45 -4.77 16.13 4.00
N GLY A 46 -4.56 16.14 2.68
CA GLY A 46 -4.38 17.36 1.89
C GLY A 46 -2.98 17.97 1.91
N SER A 47 -2.01 17.37 2.62
CA SER A 47 -0.61 17.76 2.46
C SER A 47 -0.05 17.31 1.11
N ALA A 48 1.02 17.95 0.64
CA ALA A 48 1.72 17.49 -0.56
C ALA A 48 2.22 16.03 -0.40
N PRO A 49 2.28 15.25 -1.49
CA PRO A 49 2.90 13.93 -1.48
C PRO A 49 4.35 14.00 -0.99
N VAL A 50 4.79 12.98 -0.26
CA VAL A 50 6.12 12.91 0.34
C VAL A 50 6.97 11.84 -0.33
N HIS A 51 8.23 12.17 -0.60
CA HIS A 51 9.29 11.16 -0.79
C HIS A 51 9.93 10.88 0.56
N THR A 52 10.24 9.62 0.84
CA THR A 52 10.98 9.22 2.04
C THR A 52 12.40 8.83 1.64
N GLU A 53 13.40 9.34 2.37
CA GLU A 53 14.80 8.93 2.22
C GLU A 53 15.00 7.58 2.92
N TRP A 54 14.78 6.50 2.17
CA TRP A 54 14.78 5.14 2.73
C TRP A 54 16.18 4.62 3.05
N GLU A 55 17.19 5.02 2.28
CA GLU A 55 18.59 4.58 2.48
C GLU A 55 19.13 5.07 3.83
N GLU A 56 18.84 6.33 4.19
CA GLU A 56 19.22 6.88 5.50
C GLU A 56 18.59 6.13 6.68
N MET A 57 17.45 5.46 6.47
CA MET A 57 16.80 4.65 7.50
C MET A 57 17.41 3.26 7.65
N LEU A 58 18.08 2.75 6.61
CA LEU A 58 18.81 1.48 6.68
C LEU A 58 20.15 1.63 7.41
N GLU A 59 20.71 2.84 7.41
CA GLU A 59 22.00 3.15 8.03
C GLU A 59 21.90 3.58 9.50
N LYS A 60 20.69 3.91 10.00
CA LYS A 60 20.47 4.22 11.42
C LYS A 60 20.39 2.92 12.23
N PRO A 61 21.19 2.77 13.31
CA PRO A 61 21.18 1.58 14.17
C PRO A 61 19.85 1.38 14.92
#